data_AF-A0A6G3BJG2-F1
#
_entry.id   AF-A0A6G3BJG2-F1
#
_cell.length_a   1.000
_cell.length_b   1.000
_cell.length_c   1.000
_cell.angle_alpha   90.00
_cell.angle_beta   90.00
_cell.angle_gamma   90.00
#
_symmetry.space_group_name_H-M   'P 1'
#
loop_
_entity.id
_entity.type
_entity.pdbx_description
1 polymer ?
#
loop_
_entity_poly.entity_id
_entity_poly.type
_entity_poly.pdbx_seq_one_letter_code
_entity_poly.pdbx_strand_id
1 'polypeptide(L)'
;MLLPVPLLVTTLPAAFAGGGTRRWFGGRGESQRAEAQAARDAAAEAFYELDTAQRDLKISIETINAVDNSPRGRKAAEDFAALGRRIDDVSHAYITAVDAHDLDRDDLEPSVAASARTELTRAKDDLVRVKGELDRFGQGLGTLLGSAETQLARLAPAVERARQALLGASNALDAVRAAGLRADELAARLAALAPELTKLNQGAGKHGVAETLQRADVVLRDAEALRTEAERLPERAAEIDRRLVSLRTRAQALTTRAGSVEPVLSELRRRFSAACWQDLQPVPEQAAVNVRQAEEKLAEAAKARDEQRWADATSRLSTVRALLNTVDEAVSAAGDRLQRLDAVAKDPQQEIERTRFAVRDAQRLAMAGRHTPDPRHARPLDDSVARLDRAVAGLEGRHPDYWHFLTETEAVRQTAARVVSDIREERGAGA
;
A
#
# COMPACT_ATOMS: atom_id res chain seq x y z
N MET A 1 -28.14 17.24 25.56
CA MET A 1 -29.37 17.89 26.07
C MET A 1 -29.46 17.61 27.55
N LEU A 2 -29.29 18.66 28.36
CA LEU A 2 -29.49 18.67 29.80
C LEU A 2 -30.99 18.75 30.10
N LEU A 3 -31.46 17.97 31.09
CA LEU A 3 -32.61 18.30 31.92
C LEU A 3 -32.50 17.54 33.26
N PRO A 4 -32.42 18.25 34.40
CA PRO A 4 -32.48 17.70 35.76
C PRO A 4 -33.85 17.94 36.39
N VAL A 5 -34.34 17.03 37.26
CA VAL A 5 -35.51 17.28 38.13
C VAL A 5 -35.29 16.59 39.51
N PRO A 6 -35.73 17.22 40.62
CA PRO A 6 -35.20 17.03 41.98
C PRO A 6 -36.15 16.27 42.92
N LEU A 7 -35.72 15.98 44.15
CA LEU A 7 -36.64 15.64 45.25
C LEU A 7 -36.19 16.24 46.58
N LEU A 8 -37.00 17.20 47.03
CA LEU A 8 -37.07 17.78 48.37
C LEU A 8 -37.66 16.76 49.35
N VAL A 9 -37.12 16.68 50.56
CA VAL A 9 -37.86 16.14 51.73
C VAL A 9 -37.87 17.19 52.84
N THR A 10 -39.09 17.45 53.27
CA THR A 10 -39.57 18.45 54.23
C THR A 10 -39.30 18.06 55.68
N THR A 11 -38.90 19.03 56.47
CA THR A 11 -38.93 19.03 57.94
C THR A 11 -40.33 19.32 58.46
N LEU A 12 -40.77 18.67 59.55
CA LEU A 12 -41.57 19.27 60.64
C LEU A 12 -41.50 18.38 61.91
N PRO A 13 -41.56 18.96 63.13
CA PRO A 13 -41.32 18.27 64.39
C PRO A 13 -42.64 17.88 65.09
N ALA A 14 -42.61 16.81 65.88
CA ALA A 14 -43.64 16.53 66.88
C ALA A 14 -42.98 16.15 68.21
N ALA A 15 -43.08 17.05 69.17
CA ALA A 15 -42.81 16.78 70.57
C ALA A 15 -44.12 16.38 71.25
N PHE A 16 -44.11 15.27 72.00
CA PHE A 16 -45.02 15.07 73.12
C PHE A 16 -44.24 14.42 74.27
N ALA A 17 -44.43 15.02 75.45
CA ALA A 17 -43.80 14.70 76.71
C ALA A 17 -44.67 13.75 77.55
N GLY A 18 -44.01 12.97 78.40
CA GLY A 18 -44.58 12.16 79.47
C GLY A 18 -43.71 10.93 79.66
N GLY A 19 -43.21 10.55 80.84
CA GLY A 19 -43.36 10.96 82.21
C GLY A 19 -42.58 9.91 83.01
N GLY A 20 -41.85 10.34 84.04
CA GLY A 20 -40.72 9.59 84.60
C GLY A 20 -41.02 8.22 85.22
N THR A 21 -39.98 7.36 85.23
CA THR A 21 -39.44 6.80 86.48
C THR A 21 -37.93 6.67 86.36
N ARG A 22 -37.23 6.98 87.46
CA ARG A 22 -35.78 6.98 87.59
C ARG A 22 -35.24 5.56 87.49
N ARG A 23 -34.25 5.33 86.60
CA ARG A 23 -33.18 4.35 86.83
C ARG A 23 -31.83 5.05 86.69
N TRP A 24 -31.52 5.80 87.75
CA TRP A 24 -30.24 6.44 88.01
C TRP A 24 -29.24 5.33 88.39
N PHE A 25 -28.63 4.67 87.40
CA PHE A 25 -27.34 3.94 87.42
C PHE A 25 -27.18 3.23 86.06
N GLY A 26 -26.91 4.00 85.00
CA GLY A 26 -26.53 3.53 83.67
C GLY A 26 -25.18 4.14 83.32
N GLY A 27 -24.14 3.64 83.98
CA GLY A 27 -22.80 4.19 83.91
C GLY A 27 -22.15 3.95 82.55
N ARG A 28 -21.11 4.74 82.27
CA ARG A 28 -20.02 4.63 81.27
C ARG A 28 -19.86 3.31 80.47
N GLY A 29 -20.25 2.14 80.98
CA GLY A 29 -20.24 0.85 80.30
C GLY A 29 -21.25 0.72 79.14
N GLU A 30 -22.47 1.26 79.27
CA GLU A 30 -23.49 1.16 78.20
C GLU A 30 -23.09 1.97 76.95
N SER A 31 -22.54 3.18 77.16
CA SER A 31 -21.97 4.01 76.09
C SER A 31 -20.78 3.32 75.41
N GLN A 32 -19.91 2.66 76.18
CA GLN A 32 -18.74 1.97 75.64
C GLN A 32 -19.13 0.72 74.83
N ARG A 33 -20.20 0.01 75.21
CA ARG A 33 -20.75 -1.11 74.44
C ARG A 33 -21.33 -0.63 73.10
N ALA A 34 -22.12 0.44 73.11
CA ALA A 34 -22.66 1.03 71.89
C ALA A 34 -21.56 1.52 70.93
N GLU A 35 -20.50 2.13 71.46
CA GLU A 35 -19.34 2.56 70.66
C GLU A 35 -18.52 1.37 70.12
N ALA A 36 -18.39 0.28 70.87
CA ALA A 36 -17.75 -0.94 70.40
C ALA A 36 -18.56 -1.63 69.29
N GLN A 37 -19.89 -1.65 69.41
CA GLN A 37 -20.78 -2.17 68.37
C GLN A 37 -20.71 -1.31 67.10
N ALA A 38 -20.72 0.02 67.23
CA ALA A 38 -20.52 0.92 66.09
C ALA A 38 -19.16 0.71 65.40
N ALA A 39 -18.10 0.44 66.17
CA ALA A 39 -16.79 0.10 65.62
C ALA A 39 -16.80 -1.27 64.89
N ARG A 40 -17.56 -2.25 65.39
CA ARG A 40 -17.78 -3.55 64.72
C ARG A 40 -18.49 -3.38 63.39
N ASP A 41 -19.59 -2.64 63.38
CA ASP A 41 -20.39 -2.40 62.17
C ASP A 41 -19.56 -1.64 61.11
N ALA A 42 -18.81 -0.62 61.52
CA ALA A 42 -17.91 0.11 60.62
C ALA A 42 -16.76 -0.76 60.08
N ALA A 43 -16.21 -1.67 60.90
CA ALA A 43 -15.19 -2.63 60.45
C ALA A 43 -15.77 -3.65 59.47
N ALA A 44 -17.01 -4.11 59.70
CA ALA A 44 -17.72 -5.02 58.81
C ALA A 44 -18.03 -4.37 57.45
N GLU A 45 -18.45 -3.10 57.45
CA GLU A 45 -18.63 -2.31 56.23
C GLU A 45 -17.31 -2.18 55.45
N ALA A 46 -16.22 -1.78 56.11
CA ALA A 46 -14.90 -1.67 55.49
C ALA A 46 -14.39 -3.00 54.91
N PHE A 47 -14.68 -4.12 55.59
CA PHE A 47 -14.36 -5.46 55.10
C PHE A 47 -15.15 -5.80 53.83
N TYR A 48 -16.46 -5.55 53.82
CA TYR A 48 -17.32 -5.80 52.66
C TYR A 48 -16.92 -4.94 51.45
N GLU A 49 -16.58 -3.67 51.66
CA GLU A 49 -16.10 -2.79 50.59
C GLU A 49 -14.77 -3.27 50.00
N LEU A 50 -13.85 -3.75 50.83
CA LEU A 50 -12.56 -4.28 50.38
C LEU A 50 -12.74 -5.56 49.55
N ASP A 51 -13.54 -6.51 50.03
CA ASP A 51 -13.84 -7.77 49.30
C ASP A 51 -14.51 -7.47 47.95
N THR A 52 -15.48 -6.55 47.92
CA THR A 52 -16.12 -6.12 46.68
C THR A 52 -15.11 -5.54 45.69
N ALA A 53 -14.28 -4.59 46.15
CA ALA A 53 -13.24 -3.98 45.30
C ALA A 53 -12.21 -5.01 44.80
N GLN A 54 -11.84 -5.99 45.62
CA GLN A 54 -10.93 -7.07 45.24
C GLN A 54 -11.52 -7.94 44.13
N ARG A 55 -12.81 -8.29 44.21
CA ARG A 55 -13.51 -9.10 43.20
C ARG A 55 -13.59 -8.38 41.86
N ASP A 56 -13.96 -7.11 41.84
CA ASP A 56 -14.05 -6.31 40.61
C ASP A 56 -12.69 -6.20 39.91
N LEU A 57 -11.63 -5.98 40.69
CA LEU A 57 -10.29 -5.85 40.17
C LEU A 57 -9.70 -7.18 39.69
N LYS A 58 -10.10 -8.30 40.32
CA LYS A 58 -9.75 -9.64 39.87
C LYS A 58 -10.24 -9.90 38.44
N ILE A 59 -11.48 -9.52 38.11
CA ILE A 59 -12.04 -9.64 36.74
C ILE A 59 -11.20 -8.82 35.74
N SER A 60 -10.80 -7.62 36.13
CA SER A 60 -9.94 -6.75 35.31
C SER A 60 -8.58 -7.39 35.03
N ILE A 61 -7.95 -7.98 36.05
CA ILE A 61 -6.67 -8.69 35.92
C ILE A 61 -6.81 -9.97 35.09
N GLU A 62 -7.88 -10.74 35.25
CA GLU A 62 -8.17 -11.91 34.42
C GLU A 62 -8.33 -11.52 32.95
N THR A 63 -9.01 -10.41 32.67
CA THR A 63 -9.16 -9.86 31.31
C THR A 63 -7.82 -9.43 30.72
N ILE A 64 -6.99 -8.72 31.49
CA ILE A 64 -5.64 -8.33 31.05
C ILE A 64 -4.78 -9.56 30.77
N ASN A 65 -4.77 -10.55 31.67
CA ASN A 65 -3.97 -11.77 31.52
C ASN A 65 -4.40 -12.64 30.34
N ALA A 66 -5.70 -12.65 30.02
CA ALA A 66 -6.20 -13.40 28.87
C ALA A 66 -5.73 -12.84 27.51
N VAL A 67 -5.28 -11.58 27.49
CA VAL A 67 -5.06 -10.81 26.26
C VAL A 67 -3.63 -10.32 26.13
N ASP A 68 -3.00 -9.91 27.23
CA ASP A 68 -1.70 -9.25 27.27
C ASP A 68 -0.63 -10.06 28.02
N ASN A 69 0.28 -10.68 27.26
CA ASN A 69 1.46 -11.37 27.78
C ASN A 69 2.70 -10.46 27.96
N SER A 70 2.53 -9.13 27.86
CA SER A 70 3.63 -8.19 28.00
C SER A 70 4.26 -8.23 29.40
N PRO A 71 5.51 -7.76 29.56
CA PRO A 71 6.10 -7.59 30.88
C PRO A 71 5.25 -6.72 31.82
N ARG A 72 4.46 -5.79 31.28
CA ARG A 72 3.57 -4.92 32.07
C ARG A 72 2.33 -5.68 32.55
N GLY A 73 1.70 -6.48 31.68
CA GLY A 73 0.59 -7.36 32.07
C GLY A 73 0.99 -8.37 33.14
N ARG A 74 2.14 -9.03 32.96
CA ARG A 74 2.70 -9.97 33.97
C ARG A 74 2.99 -9.28 35.30
N LYS A 75 3.60 -8.09 35.26
CA LYS A 75 3.84 -7.29 36.47
C LYS A 75 2.53 -6.90 37.17
N ALA A 76 1.50 -6.51 36.43
CA ALA A 76 0.19 -6.20 37.01
C ALA A 76 -0.42 -7.42 37.73
N ALA A 77 -0.29 -8.63 37.18
CA ALA A 77 -0.72 -9.85 37.85
C ALA A 77 0.07 -10.15 39.13
N GLU A 78 1.39 -9.96 39.10
CA GLU A 78 2.28 -10.14 40.26
C GLU A 78 1.98 -9.12 41.38
N ASP A 79 1.82 -7.85 41.02
CA ASP A 79 1.50 -6.76 41.93
C ASP A 79 0.11 -6.98 42.57
N PHE A 80 -0.88 -7.44 41.79
CA PHE A 80 -2.19 -7.82 42.30
C PHE A 80 -2.12 -9.01 43.26
N ALA A 81 -1.32 -10.04 42.96
CA ALA A 81 -1.12 -11.18 43.85
C ALA A 81 -0.44 -10.77 45.17
N ALA A 82 0.47 -9.78 45.13
CA ALA A 82 1.08 -9.22 46.33
C ALA A 82 0.08 -8.42 47.18
N LEU A 83 -0.82 -7.66 46.55
CA LEU A 83 -1.93 -6.99 47.24
C LEU A 83 -2.92 -8.00 47.83
N GLY A 84 -3.22 -9.09 47.12
CA GLY A 84 -4.07 -10.18 47.61
C GLY A 84 -3.57 -10.75 48.95
N ARG A 85 -2.27 -11.03 49.07
CA ARG A 85 -1.69 -11.49 50.35
C ARG A 85 -1.89 -10.49 51.49
N ARG A 86 -1.73 -9.18 51.21
CA ARG A 86 -1.97 -8.14 52.22
C ARG A 86 -3.44 -8.04 52.62
N ILE A 87 -4.35 -8.23 51.66
CA ILE A 87 -5.80 -8.28 51.90
C ILE A 87 -6.14 -9.46 52.80
N ASP A 88 -5.56 -10.64 52.53
CA ASP A 88 -5.74 -11.83 53.36
C ASP A 88 -5.26 -11.57 54.80
N ASP A 89 -4.10 -10.91 54.99
CA ASP A 89 -3.56 -10.58 56.31
C ASP A 89 -4.49 -9.64 57.10
N VAL A 90 -4.99 -8.55 56.50
CA VAL A 90 -5.90 -7.61 57.19
C VAL A 90 -7.29 -8.19 57.40
N SER A 91 -7.75 -9.07 56.51
CA SER A 91 -9.00 -9.83 56.65
C SER A 91 -8.92 -10.77 57.84
N HIS A 92 -7.81 -11.49 57.99
CA HIS A 92 -7.56 -12.35 59.14
C HIS A 92 -7.52 -11.55 60.45
N ALA A 93 -6.85 -10.40 60.46
CA ALA A 93 -6.80 -9.52 61.63
C ALA A 93 -8.20 -9.01 62.04
N TYR A 94 -9.04 -8.65 61.08
CA TYR A 94 -10.43 -8.28 61.31
C TYR A 94 -11.26 -9.43 61.88
N ILE A 95 -11.22 -10.61 61.25
CA ILE A 95 -11.96 -11.81 61.72
C ILE A 95 -11.53 -12.15 63.15
N THR A 96 -10.22 -12.14 63.42
CA THR A 96 -9.67 -12.39 64.77
C THR A 96 -10.19 -11.37 65.78
N ALA A 97 -10.25 -10.08 65.42
CA ALA A 97 -10.76 -9.03 66.28
C ALA A 97 -12.28 -9.15 66.55
N VAL A 98 -13.06 -9.63 65.57
CA VAL A 98 -14.50 -9.90 65.77
C VAL A 98 -14.71 -11.14 66.64
N ASP A 99 -13.93 -12.20 66.43
CA ASP A 99 -14.06 -13.46 67.15
C ASP A 99 -13.56 -13.37 68.61
N ALA A 100 -12.59 -12.49 68.88
CA ALA A 100 -12.03 -12.31 70.22
C ALA A 100 -12.99 -11.66 71.22
N HIS A 101 -14.01 -10.93 70.76
CA HIS A 101 -14.91 -10.13 71.60
C HIS A 101 -16.38 -10.49 71.36
N ASP A 102 -16.99 -11.22 72.29
CA ASP A 102 -18.44 -11.44 72.31
C ASP A 102 -19.16 -10.21 72.88
N LEU A 103 -19.46 -9.26 71.99
CA LEU A 103 -20.17 -8.01 72.31
C LEU A 103 -21.66 -8.20 72.63
N ASP A 104 -22.20 -9.41 72.47
CA ASP A 104 -23.61 -9.75 72.72
C ASP A 104 -23.85 -10.24 74.16
N ARG A 105 -22.78 -10.50 74.92
CA ARG A 105 -22.82 -10.95 76.32
C ARG A 105 -23.43 -9.93 77.30
N ASP A 106 -24.41 -10.34 78.13
CA ASP A 106 -25.17 -9.47 79.03
C ASP A 106 -24.35 -8.81 80.16
N ASP A 107 -23.24 -9.41 80.58
CA ASP A 107 -22.33 -8.96 81.66
C ASP A 107 -20.97 -8.44 81.14
N LEU A 108 -20.94 -7.79 79.98
CA LEU A 108 -19.71 -7.29 79.36
C LEU A 108 -19.02 -6.20 80.23
N GLU A 109 -17.77 -6.47 80.63
CA GLU A 109 -16.93 -5.54 81.37
C GLU A 109 -16.59 -4.29 80.52
N PRO A 110 -16.70 -3.06 81.06
CA PRO A 110 -16.40 -1.83 80.32
C PRO A 110 -14.97 -1.76 79.75
N SER A 111 -14.00 -2.42 80.41
CA SER A 111 -12.61 -2.52 79.94
C SER A 111 -12.48 -3.40 78.70
N VAL A 112 -13.27 -4.47 78.60
CA VAL A 112 -13.35 -5.35 77.43
C VAL A 112 -14.01 -4.63 76.27
N ALA A 113 -15.09 -3.89 76.51
CA ALA A 113 -15.72 -3.05 75.48
C ALA A 113 -14.77 -1.97 74.91
N ALA A 114 -13.94 -1.34 75.76
CA ALA A 114 -12.93 -0.37 75.31
C ALA A 114 -11.79 -1.02 74.50
N SER A 115 -11.35 -2.23 74.88
CA SER A 115 -10.34 -2.99 74.11
C SER A 115 -10.90 -3.40 72.75
N ALA A 116 -12.11 -3.97 72.73
CA ALA A 116 -12.82 -4.35 71.51
C ALA A 116 -12.98 -3.17 70.55
N ARG A 117 -13.42 -2.01 71.05
CA ARG A 117 -13.52 -0.78 70.24
C ARG A 117 -12.17 -0.40 69.63
N THR A 118 -11.08 -0.50 70.40
CA THR A 118 -9.73 -0.12 69.93
C THR A 118 -9.22 -1.09 68.86
N GLU A 119 -9.38 -2.40 69.08
CA GLU A 119 -8.96 -3.44 68.14
C GLU A 119 -9.78 -3.42 66.84
N LEU A 120 -11.11 -3.26 66.93
CA LEU A 120 -11.99 -3.15 65.77
C LEU A 120 -11.75 -1.85 64.98
N THR A 121 -11.50 -0.73 65.68
CA THR A 121 -11.13 0.53 65.00
C THR A 121 -9.81 0.37 64.25
N ARG A 122 -8.83 -0.30 64.85
CA ARG A 122 -7.54 -0.58 64.21
C ARG A 122 -7.72 -1.50 62.99
N ALA A 123 -8.49 -2.57 63.12
CA ALA A 123 -8.80 -3.47 62.00
C ALA A 123 -9.48 -2.71 60.85
N LYS A 124 -10.47 -1.86 61.17
CA LYS A 124 -11.13 -0.97 60.19
C LYS A 124 -10.14 -0.03 59.50
N ASP A 125 -9.26 0.64 60.25
CA ASP A 125 -8.27 1.57 59.67
C ASP A 125 -7.28 0.82 58.74
N ASP A 126 -6.88 -0.39 59.10
CA ASP A 126 -6.03 -1.24 58.27
C ASP A 126 -6.73 -1.71 56.99
N LEU A 127 -8.01 -2.11 57.08
CA LEU A 127 -8.86 -2.46 55.93
C LEU A 127 -9.01 -1.28 54.97
N VAL A 128 -9.35 -0.10 55.48
CA VAL A 128 -9.50 1.14 54.68
C VAL A 128 -8.19 1.52 54.00
N ARG A 129 -7.05 1.37 54.70
CA ARG A 129 -5.72 1.65 54.14
C ARG A 129 -5.39 0.73 52.98
N VAL A 130 -5.61 -0.59 53.12
CA VAL A 130 -5.37 -1.56 52.05
C VAL A 130 -6.33 -1.36 50.89
N LYS A 131 -7.61 -1.04 51.15
CA LYS A 131 -8.57 -0.64 50.11
C LYS A 131 -8.06 0.57 49.31
N GLY A 132 -7.52 1.58 49.97
CA GLY A 132 -6.92 2.74 49.31
C GLY A 132 -5.68 2.39 48.46
N GLU A 133 -4.90 1.37 48.81
CA GLU A 133 -3.83 0.82 47.96
C GLU A 133 -4.42 0.11 46.73
N LEU A 134 -5.46 -0.69 46.93
CA LEU A 134 -6.16 -1.42 45.89
C LEU A 134 -6.82 -0.49 44.86
N ASP A 135 -7.50 0.56 45.31
CA ASP A 135 -8.16 1.56 44.45
C ASP A 135 -7.14 2.28 43.56
N ARG A 136 -5.98 2.68 44.13
CA ARG A 136 -4.88 3.30 43.37
C ARG A 136 -4.27 2.35 42.35
N PHE A 137 -4.12 1.08 42.70
CA PHE A 137 -3.67 0.06 41.76
C PHE A 137 -4.66 -0.11 40.60
N GLY A 138 -5.97 -0.19 40.89
CA GLY A 138 -7.02 -0.27 39.87
C GLY A 138 -7.02 0.93 38.92
N GLN A 139 -6.87 2.15 39.43
CA GLN A 139 -6.74 3.36 38.60
C GLN A 139 -5.54 3.27 37.64
N GLY A 140 -4.44 2.67 38.08
CA GLY A 140 -3.24 2.45 37.25
C GLY A 140 -3.45 1.44 36.11
N LEU A 141 -4.41 0.52 36.22
CA LEU A 141 -4.68 -0.50 35.20
C LEU A 141 -5.48 0.00 34.00
N GLY A 142 -6.15 1.16 34.09
CA GLY A 142 -7.12 1.60 33.08
C GLY A 142 -6.59 1.58 31.63
N THR A 143 -5.31 1.91 31.42
CA THR A 143 -4.68 1.85 30.08
C THR A 143 -4.47 0.44 29.57
N LEU A 144 -4.07 -0.50 30.44
CA LEU A 144 -3.88 -1.91 30.10
C LEU A 144 -5.23 -2.57 29.82
N LEU A 145 -6.23 -2.31 30.67
CA LEU A 145 -7.58 -2.84 30.49
C LEU A 145 -8.21 -2.33 29.19
N GLY A 146 -8.16 -1.03 28.91
CA GLY A 146 -8.68 -0.48 27.66
C GLY A 146 -7.95 -1.02 26.41
N SER A 147 -6.66 -1.33 26.51
CA SER A 147 -5.92 -2.01 25.44
C SER A 147 -6.40 -3.44 25.23
N ALA A 148 -6.60 -4.20 26.32
CA ALA A 148 -7.10 -5.57 26.27
C ALA A 148 -8.51 -5.65 25.68
N GLU A 149 -9.42 -4.78 26.11
CA GLU A 149 -10.78 -4.66 25.57
C GLU A 149 -10.77 -4.35 24.06
N THR A 150 -9.88 -3.43 23.64
CA THR A 150 -9.72 -3.09 22.23
C THR A 150 -9.26 -4.30 21.40
N GLN A 151 -8.35 -5.11 21.92
CA GLN A 151 -7.89 -6.32 21.22
C GLN A 151 -9.00 -7.39 21.15
N LEU A 152 -9.74 -7.60 22.24
CA LEU A 152 -10.88 -8.52 22.27
C LEU A 152 -11.97 -8.10 21.28
N ALA A 153 -12.30 -6.82 21.21
CA ALA A 153 -13.27 -6.28 20.25
C ALA A 153 -12.85 -6.50 18.79
N ARG A 154 -11.54 -6.54 18.51
CA ARG A 154 -10.99 -6.76 17.16
C ARG A 154 -10.89 -8.23 16.75
N LEU A 155 -10.89 -9.15 17.72
CA LEU A 155 -10.58 -10.56 17.49
C LEU A 155 -11.54 -11.21 16.48
N ALA A 156 -12.84 -11.19 16.76
CA ALA A 156 -13.82 -11.84 15.89
C ALA A 156 -13.85 -11.23 14.47
N PRO A 157 -13.89 -9.89 14.30
CA PRO A 157 -13.79 -9.29 12.96
C PRO A 157 -12.50 -9.61 12.20
N ALA A 158 -11.36 -9.74 12.89
CA ALA A 158 -10.10 -10.09 12.25
C ALA A 158 -10.11 -11.54 11.73
N VAL A 159 -10.55 -12.49 12.56
CA VAL A 159 -10.66 -13.90 12.17
C VAL A 159 -11.63 -14.08 11.01
N GLU A 160 -12.78 -13.40 11.04
CA GLU A 160 -13.76 -13.51 9.96
C GLU A 160 -13.22 -12.95 8.64
N ARG A 161 -12.56 -11.79 8.66
CA ARG A 161 -11.90 -11.24 7.46
C ARG A 161 -10.87 -12.20 6.88
N ALA A 162 -10.05 -12.82 7.72
CA ALA A 162 -9.07 -13.81 7.27
C ALA A 162 -9.73 -15.03 6.59
N ARG A 163 -10.84 -15.53 7.13
CA ARG A 163 -11.62 -16.62 6.52
C ARG A 163 -12.23 -16.22 5.18
N GLN A 164 -12.83 -15.04 5.10
CA GLN A 164 -13.40 -14.52 3.86
C GLN A 164 -12.33 -14.32 2.77
N ALA A 165 -11.14 -13.85 3.15
CA ALA A 165 -10.02 -13.73 2.23
C ALA A 165 -9.55 -15.10 1.69
N LEU A 166 -9.46 -16.11 2.54
CA LEU A 166 -9.14 -17.49 2.11
C LEU A 166 -10.19 -18.06 1.15
N LEU A 167 -11.48 -17.85 1.43
CA LEU A 167 -12.56 -18.26 0.53
C LEU A 167 -12.46 -17.52 -0.81
N GLY A 168 -12.20 -16.22 -0.78
CA GLY A 168 -11.97 -15.41 -1.98
C GLY A 168 -10.79 -15.91 -2.82
N ALA A 169 -9.67 -16.25 -2.18
CA ALA A 169 -8.52 -16.83 -2.85
C ALA A 169 -8.83 -18.20 -3.49
N SER A 170 -9.58 -19.06 -2.79
CA SER A 170 -10.03 -20.35 -3.33
C SER A 170 -10.91 -20.16 -4.57
N ASN A 171 -11.91 -19.28 -4.49
CA ASN A 171 -12.81 -19.00 -5.60
C ASN A 171 -12.07 -18.43 -6.82
N ALA A 172 -11.08 -17.56 -6.59
CA ALA A 172 -10.23 -17.03 -7.66
C ALA A 172 -9.42 -18.13 -8.34
N LEU A 173 -8.87 -19.09 -7.58
CA LEU A 173 -8.17 -20.24 -8.17
C LEU A 173 -9.09 -21.16 -8.95
N ASP A 174 -10.30 -21.39 -8.48
CA ASP A 174 -11.29 -22.18 -9.21
C ASP A 174 -11.71 -21.49 -10.51
N ALA A 175 -11.82 -20.16 -10.52
CA ALA A 175 -12.03 -19.39 -11.75
C ALA A 175 -10.86 -19.52 -12.74
N VAL A 176 -9.60 -19.49 -12.25
CA VAL A 176 -8.41 -19.72 -13.08
C VAL A 176 -8.44 -21.13 -13.71
N ARG A 177 -8.79 -22.16 -12.93
CA ARG A 177 -8.93 -23.54 -13.43
C ARG A 177 -10.07 -23.67 -14.44
N ALA A 178 -11.22 -23.03 -14.19
CA ALA A 178 -12.35 -23.01 -15.10
C ALA A 178 -12.00 -22.36 -16.44
N ALA A 179 -11.10 -21.37 -16.44
CA ALA A 179 -10.53 -20.77 -17.65
C ALA A 179 -9.46 -21.66 -18.34
N GLY A 180 -9.20 -22.88 -17.86
CA GLY A 180 -8.20 -23.80 -18.41
C GLY A 180 -6.75 -23.38 -18.12
N LEU A 181 -6.53 -22.47 -17.16
CA LEU A 181 -5.21 -21.99 -16.80
C LEU A 181 -4.62 -22.81 -15.64
N ARG A 182 -3.29 -22.96 -15.66
CA ARG A 182 -2.53 -23.63 -14.62
C ARG A 182 -2.29 -22.67 -13.47
N ALA A 183 -2.43 -23.18 -12.25
CA ALA A 183 -2.26 -22.41 -11.03
C ALA A 183 -1.63 -23.25 -9.91
N ASP A 184 -0.79 -24.23 -10.26
CA ASP A 184 -0.27 -25.24 -9.32
C ASP A 184 0.52 -24.60 -8.17
N GLU A 185 1.36 -23.60 -8.47
CA GLU A 185 2.12 -22.88 -7.46
C GLU A 185 1.21 -22.08 -6.51
N LEU A 186 0.21 -21.37 -7.05
CA LEU A 186 -0.75 -20.62 -6.25
C LEU A 186 -1.62 -21.55 -5.39
N ALA A 187 -2.00 -22.71 -5.94
CA ALA A 187 -2.72 -23.74 -5.20
C ALA A 187 -1.88 -24.33 -4.06
N ALA A 188 -0.58 -24.57 -4.29
CA ALA A 188 0.35 -25.02 -3.25
C ALA A 188 0.52 -23.97 -2.14
N ARG A 189 0.63 -22.68 -2.50
CA ARG A 189 0.68 -21.58 -1.53
C ARG A 189 -0.62 -21.44 -0.73
N LEU A 190 -1.78 -21.57 -1.37
CA LEU A 190 -3.06 -21.58 -0.65
C LEU A 190 -3.15 -22.78 0.31
N ALA A 191 -2.73 -23.97 -0.14
CA ALA A 191 -2.70 -25.16 0.70
C ALA A 191 -1.77 -25.00 1.93
N ALA A 192 -0.67 -24.26 1.78
CA ALA A 192 0.23 -23.95 2.89
C ALA A 192 -0.42 -23.08 3.99
N LEU A 193 -1.55 -22.40 3.71
CA LEU A 193 -2.32 -21.64 4.71
C LEU A 193 -3.31 -22.51 5.50
N ALA A 194 -3.54 -23.76 5.11
CA ALA A 194 -4.51 -24.66 5.78
C ALA A 194 -4.20 -24.92 7.28
N PRO A 195 -2.94 -25.09 7.71
CA PRO A 195 -2.61 -25.20 9.14
C PRO A 195 -2.97 -23.94 9.91
N GLU A 196 -2.78 -22.76 9.32
CA GLU A 196 -3.12 -21.50 9.98
C GLU A 196 -4.63 -21.33 10.10
N LEU A 197 -5.42 -21.67 9.08
CA LEU A 197 -6.88 -21.73 9.17
C LEU A 197 -7.35 -22.68 10.29
N THR A 198 -6.71 -23.85 10.41
CA THR A 198 -7.01 -24.81 11.47
C THR A 198 -6.80 -24.19 12.86
N LYS A 199 -5.70 -23.47 13.06
CA LYS A 199 -5.42 -22.82 14.34
C LYS A 199 -6.34 -21.61 14.59
N LEU A 200 -6.73 -20.87 13.54
CA LEU A 200 -7.77 -19.83 13.65
C LEU A 200 -9.12 -20.42 14.10
N ASN A 201 -9.49 -21.59 13.59
CA ASN A 201 -10.71 -22.30 14.00
C ASN A 201 -10.66 -22.84 15.42
N GLN A 202 -9.47 -23.18 15.93
CA GLN A 202 -9.28 -23.54 17.34
C GLN A 202 -9.43 -22.32 18.29
N GLY A 203 -9.29 -21.11 17.76
CA GLY A 203 -9.61 -19.86 18.46
C GLY A 203 -8.59 -19.40 19.51
N ALA A 204 -8.81 -18.19 20.02
CA ALA A 204 -7.92 -17.54 20.98
C ALA A 204 -7.87 -18.21 22.35
N GLY A 205 -8.91 -18.97 22.75
CA GLY A 205 -8.89 -19.71 24.02
C GLY A 205 -7.77 -20.76 24.11
N LYS A 206 -7.32 -21.30 22.97
CA LYS A 206 -6.21 -22.26 22.89
C LYS A 206 -4.88 -21.60 22.55
N HIS A 207 -4.90 -20.55 21.73
CA HIS A 207 -3.70 -19.97 21.11
C HIS A 207 -3.30 -18.59 21.64
N GLY A 208 -4.11 -17.96 22.49
CA GLY A 208 -3.93 -16.57 22.90
C GLY A 208 -4.56 -15.57 21.93
N VAL A 209 -5.02 -14.43 22.45
CA VAL A 209 -5.69 -13.38 21.66
C VAL A 209 -4.69 -12.70 20.72
N ALA A 210 -3.51 -12.32 21.22
CA ALA A 210 -2.49 -11.62 20.45
C ALA A 210 -1.98 -12.47 19.27
N GLU A 211 -1.65 -13.74 19.51
CA GLU A 211 -1.17 -14.68 18.50
C GLU A 211 -2.26 -14.99 17.46
N THR A 212 -3.53 -15.07 17.89
CA THR A 212 -4.66 -15.27 16.97
C THR A 212 -4.88 -14.05 16.07
N LEU A 213 -4.77 -12.84 16.62
CA LEU A 213 -4.84 -11.59 15.85
C LEU A 213 -3.70 -11.49 14.83
N GLN A 214 -2.46 -11.78 15.24
CA GLN A 214 -1.31 -11.79 14.36
C GLN A 214 -1.48 -12.82 13.22
N ARG A 215 -1.92 -14.04 13.57
CA ARG A 215 -2.22 -15.08 12.57
C ARG A 215 -3.29 -14.65 11.59
N ALA A 216 -4.38 -14.06 12.07
CA ALA A 216 -5.47 -13.60 11.22
C ALA A 216 -4.99 -12.55 10.22
N ASP A 217 -4.13 -11.63 10.65
CA ASP A 217 -3.53 -10.61 9.78
C ASP A 217 -2.58 -11.20 8.72
N VAL A 218 -1.72 -12.15 9.09
CA VAL A 218 -0.84 -12.86 8.14
C VAL A 218 -1.68 -13.60 7.10
N VAL A 219 -2.67 -14.40 7.54
CA VAL A 219 -3.56 -15.16 6.64
C VAL A 219 -4.33 -14.22 5.71
N LEU A 220 -4.85 -13.11 6.23
CA LEU A 220 -5.56 -12.11 5.44
C LEU A 220 -4.68 -11.58 4.30
N ARG A 221 -3.47 -11.09 4.62
CA ARG A 221 -2.55 -10.51 3.63
C ARG A 221 -2.13 -11.53 2.58
N ASP A 222 -1.76 -12.74 3.00
CA ASP A 222 -1.30 -13.79 2.09
C ASP A 222 -2.43 -14.27 1.17
N ALA A 223 -3.65 -14.43 1.70
CA ALA A 223 -4.82 -14.80 0.91
C ALA A 223 -5.23 -13.70 -0.07
N GLU A 224 -5.19 -12.43 0.32
CA GLU A 224 -5.47 -11.30 -0.58
C GLU A 224 -4.43 -11.20 -1.69
N ALA A 225 -3.14 -11.37 -1.38
CA ALA A 225 -2.07 -11.39 -2.38
C ALA A 225 -2.26 -12.54 -3.39
N LEU A 226 -2.58 -13.74 -2.91
CA LEU A 226 -2.90 -14.90 -3.75
C LEU A 226 -4.10 -14.65 -4.65
N ARG A 227 -5.17 -14.07 -4.11
CA ARG A 227 -6.37 -13.72 -4.88
C ARG A 227 -6.04 -12.76 -6.01
N THR A 228 -5.35 -11.65 -5.71
CA THR A 228 -4.96 -10.66 -6.73
C THR A 228 -4.05 -11.25 -7.79
N GLU A 229 -3.14 -12.15 -7.42
CA GLU A 229 -2.28 -12.84 -8.38
C GLU A 229 -3.08 -13.80 -9.28
N ALA A 230 -4.02 -14.56 -8.71
CA ALA A 230 -4.91 -15.45 -9.46
C ALA A 230 -5.80 -14.68 -10.44
N GLU A 231 -6.42 -13.57 -10.01
CA GLU A 231 -7.29 -12.72 -10.83
C GLU A 231 -6.57 -12.10 -12.04
N ARG A 232 -5.25 -11.87 -11.95
CA ARG A 232 -4.44 -11.32 -13.06
C ARG A 232 -4.09 -12.35 -14.14
N LEU A 233 -4.17 -13.65 -13.86
CA LEU A 233 -3.78 -14.68 -14.83
C LEU A 233 -4.67 -14.68 -16.09
N PRO A 234 -6.01 -14.67 -15.98
CA PRO A 234 -6.90 -14.58 -17.14
C PRO A 234 -6.72 -13.28 -17.94
N GLU A 235 -6.49 -12.15 -17.26
CA GLU A 235 -6.25 -10.87 -17.92
C GLU A 235 -4.98 -10.91 -18.77
N ARG A 236 -3.89 -11.44 -18.20
CA ARG A 236 -2.60 -11.59 -18.88
C ARG A 236 -2.70 -12.55 -20.07
N ALA A 237 -3.42 -13.64 -19.91
CA ALA A 237 -3.71 -14.60 -20.97
C ALA A 237 -4.43 -13.92 -22.14
N ALA A 238 -5.53 -13.21 -21.86
CA ALA A 238 -6.32 -12.50 -22.86
C ALA A 238 -5.52 -11.38 -23.55
N GLU A 239 -4.66 -10.67 -22.83
CA GLU A 239 -3.78 -9.65 -23.41
C GLU A 239 -2.81 -10.25 -24.43
N ILE A 240 -2.16 -11.36 -24.08
CA ILE A 240 -1.25 -12.08 -24.98
C ILE A 240 -2.02 -12.58 -26.22
N ASP A 241 -3.22 -13.12 -26.04
CA ASP A 241 -4.05 -13.63 -27.13
C ASP A 241 -4.41 -12.50 -28.13
N ARG A 242 -4.80 -11.32 -27.64
CA ARG A 242 -5.05 -10.14 -28.48
C ARG A 242 -3.80 -9.69 -29.22
N ARG A 243 -2.64 -9.65 -28.55
CA ARG A 243 -1.36 -9.26 -29.17
C ARG A 243 -0.93 -10.26 -30.25
N LEU A 244 -1.12 -11.56 -30.04
CA LEU A 244 -0.86 -12.60 -31.04
C LEU A 244 -1.68 -12.37 -32.31
N VAL A 245 -2.99 -12.14 -32.17
CA VAL A 245 -3.87 -11.85 -33.32
C VAL A 245 -3.46 -10.57 -34.03
N SER A 246 -3.25 -9.48 -33.27
CA SER A 246 -2.89 -8.17 -33.83
C SER A 246 -1.58 -8.22 -34.61
N LEU A 247 -0.54 -8.84 -34.05
CA LEU A 247 0.76 -8.94 -34.71
C LEU A 247 0.75 -9.90 -35.89
N ARG A 248 -0.06 -10.97 -35.86
CA ARG A 248 -0.27 -11.85 -37.02
C ARG A 248 -0.90 -11.08 -38.19
N THR A 249 -1.95 -10.31 -37.93
CA THR A 249 -2.58 -9.46 -38.96
C THR A 249 -1.58 -8.44 -39.51
N ARG A 250 -0.77 -7.83 -38.63
CA ARG A 250 0.28 -6.89 -39.06
C ARG A 250 1.34 -7.56 -39.93
N ALA A 251 1.78 -8.77 -39.57
CA ALA A 251 2.73 -9.55 -40.38
C ALA A 251 2.16 -9.82 -41.78
N GLN A 252 0.92 -10.30 -41.88
CA GLN A 252 0.24 -10.54 -43.15
C GLN A 252 0.11 -9.27 -44.02
N ALA A 253 -0.25 -8.14 -43.39
CA ALA A 253 -0.33 -6.86 -44.08
C ALA A 253 1.05 -6.42 -44.62
N LEU A 254 2.11 -6.61 -43.83
CA LEU A 254 3.48 -6.28 -44.22
C LEU A 254 4.03 -7.21 -45.29
N THR A 255 3.65 -8.49 -45.32
CA THR A 255 3.98 -9.41 -46.43
C THR A 255 3.46 -8.85 -47.75
N THR A 256 2.19 -8.44 -47.79
CA THR A 256 1.57 -7.84 -48.98
C THR A 256 2.24 -6.53 -49.35
N ARG A 257 2.52 -5.66 -48.37
CA ARG A 257 3.15 -4.36 -48.60
C ARG A 257 4.61 -4.50 -49.07
N ALA A 258 5.37 -5.47 -48.55
CA ALA A 258 6.73 -5.74 -49.01
C ALA A 258 6.76 -6.15 -50.50
N GLY A 259 5.72 -6.83 -50.98
CA GLY A 259 5.54 -7.14 -52.40
C GLY A 259 5.46 -5.91 -53.31
N SER A 260 5.07 -4.74 -52.80
CA SER A 260 5.05 -3.50 -53.60
C SER A 260 6.41 -2.83 -53.77
N VAL A 261 7.45 -3.28 -53.06
CA VAL A 261 8.80 -2.69 -53.16
C VAL A 261 9.46 -3.02 -54.51
N GLU A 262 9.26 -4.22 -55.04
CA GLU A 262 9.89 -4.62 -56.31
C GLU A 262 9.42 -3.78 -57.52
N PRO A 263 8.11 -3.47 -57.66
CA PRO A 263 7.65 -2.48 -58.63
C PRO A 263 8.28 -1.09 -58.45
N VAL A 264 8.39 -0.61 -57.20
CA VAL A 264 9.02 0.68 -56.88
C VAL A 264 10.50 0.69 -57.30
N LEU A 265 11.25 -0.37 -56.97
CA LEU A 265 12.65 -0.51 -57.39
C LEU A 265 12.78 -0.60 -58.92
N SER A 266 11.83 -1.23 -59.61
CA SER A 266 11.82 -1.29 -61.08
C SER A 266 11.65 0.09 -61.70
N GLU A 267 10.74 0.90 -61.16
CA GLU A 267 10.56 2.29 -61.58
C GLU A 267 11.80 3.15 -61.30
N LEU A 268 12.40 2.99 -60.12
CA LEU A 268 13.64 3.68 -59.76
C LEU A 268 14.78 3.34 -60.72
N ARG A 269 15.00 2.06 -61.01
CA ARG A 269 16.03 1.57 -61.96
C ARG A 269 15.85 2.11 -63.37
N ARG A 270 14.59 2.31 -63.80
CA ARG A 270 14.28 2.81 -65.14
C ARG A 270 14.55 4.31 -65.28
N ARG A 271 14.31 5.09 -64.23
CA ARG A 271 14.20 6.56 -64.31
C ARG A 271 15.37 7.32 -63.68
N PHE A 272 16.07 6.72 -62.72
CA PHE A 272 17.07 7.40 -61.91
C PHE A 272 18.43 6.71 -61.96
N SER A 273 19.48 7.46 -61.60
CA SER A 273 20.85 6.93 -61.51
C SER A 273 20.97 5.87 -60.40
N ALA A 274 22.01 5.04 -60.46
CA ALA A 274 22.24 3.97 -59.48
C ALA A 274 22.31 4.47 -58.04
N ALA A 275 22.92 5.64 -57.82
CA ALA A 275 23.04 6.26 -56.50
C ALA A 275 21.69 6.53 -55.81
N CYS A 276 20.59 6.64 -56.59
CA CYS A 276 19.26 6.89 -56.05
C CYS A 276 18.58 5.64 -55.44
N TRP A 277 19.03 4.43 -55.79
CA TRP A 277 18.29 3.19 -55.47
C TRP A 277 19.15 1.99 -55.09
N GLN A 278 20.46 1.98 -55.35
CA GLN A 278 21.31 0.82 -55.12
C GLN A 278 21.32 0.38 -53.64
N ASP A 279 21.22 1.33 -52.71
CA ASP A 279 21.08 1.09 -51.27
C ASP A 279 19.79 0.33 -50.90
N LEU A 280 18.73 0.48 -51.71
CA LEU A 280 17.44 -0.15 -51.50
C LEU A 280 17.32 -1.55 -52.10
N GLN A 281 18.32 -1.99 -52.88
CA GLN A 281 18.29 -3.27 -53.58
C GLN A 281 18.12 -4.50 -52.65
N PRO A 282 18.72 -4.54 -51.44
CA PRO A 282 18.52 -5.65 -50.51
C PRO A 282 17.16 -5.64 -49.79
N VAL A 283 16.40 -4.54 -49.83
CA VAL A 283 15.19 -4.33 -49.01
C VAL A 283 14.12 -5.41 -49.20
N PRO A 284 13.78 -5.87 -50.43
CA PRO A 284 12.78 -6.92 -50.59
C PRO A 284 13.16 -8.24 -49.90
N GLU A 285 14.42 -8.65 -50.04
CA GLU A 285 14.92 -9.88 -49.42
C GLU A 285 14.97 -9.74 -47.90
N GLN A 286 15.49 -8.63 -47.38
CA GLN A 286 15.53 -8.34 -45.94
C GLN A 286 14.13 -8.28 -45.33
N ALA A 287 13.17 -7.65 -46.02
CA ALA A 287 11.78 -7.60 -45.59
C ALA A 287 11.19 -9.01 -45.51
N ALA A 288 11.42 -9.84 -46.54
CA ALA A 288 10.95 -11.22 -46.54
C ALA A 288 11.58 -12.08 -45.43
N VAL A 289 12.89 -11.91 -45.16
CA VAL A 289 13.58 -12.59 -44.05
C VAL A 289 13.00 -12.18 -42.71
N ASN A 290 12.86 -10.87 -42.45
CA ASN A 290 12.36 -10.36 -41.18
C ASN A 290 10.90 -10.75 -40.93
N VAL A 291 10.05 -10.77 -41.96
CA VAL A 291 8.68 -11.26 -41.85
C VAL A 291 8.64 -12.74 -41.50
N ARG A 292 9.42 -13.59 -42.18
CA ARG A 292 9.50 -15.03 -41.84
C ARG A 292 9.96 -15.26 -40.40
N GLN A 293 11.00 -14.55 -39.98
CA GLN A 293 11.46 -14.60 -38.58
C GLN A 293 10.37 -14.14 -37.61
N ALA A 294 9.61 -13.09 -37.95
CA ALA A 294 8.50 -12.63 -37.13
C ALA A 294 7.37 -13.69 -37.03
N GLU A 295 7.06 -14.39 -38.12
CA GLU A 295 6.08 -15.48 -38.13
C GLU A 295 6.54 -16.68 -37.28
N GLU A 296 7.81 -17.07 -37.38
CA GLU A 296 8.41 -18.10 -36.52
C GLU A 296 8.33 -17.71 -35.03
N LYS A 297 8.69 -16.46 -34.71
CA LYS A 297 8.59 -15.94 -33.33
C LYS A 297 7.15 -15.83 -32.84
N LEU A 298 6.19 -15.56 -33.72
CA LEU A 298 4.77 -15.61 -33.40
C LEU A 298 4.31 -17.03 -33.04
N ALA A 299 4.77 -18.05 -33.78
CA ALA A 299 4.47 -19.44 -33.46
C ALA A 299 5.10 -19.88 -32.13
N GLU A 300 6.35 -19.50 -31.87
CA GLU A 300 7.01 -19.75 -30.58
C GLU A 300 6.32 -19.00 -29.42
N ALA A 301 5.82 -17.79 -29.65
CA ALA A 301 5.05 -17.02 -28.67
C ALA A 301 3.69 -17.67 -28.37
N ALA A 302 3.00 -18.18 -29.39
CA ALA A 302 1.75 -18.94 -29.23
C ALA A 302 2.00 -20.21 -28.41
N LYS A 303 3.04 -20.98 -28.74
CA LYS A 303 3.44 -22.16 -27.96
C LYS A 303 3.76 -21.80 -26.51
N ALA A 304 4.51 -20.72 -26.28
CA ALA A 304 4.79 -20.25 -24.93
C ALA A 304 3.52 -19.81 -24.18
N ARG A 305 2.53 -19.24 -24.87
CA ARG A 305 1.22 -18.90 -24.32
C ARG A 305 0.39 -20.14 -23.96
N ASP A 306 0.40 -21.18 -24.78
CA ASP A 306 -0.30 -22.45 -24.52
C ASP A 306 0.35 -23.18 -23.33
N GLU A 307 1.69 -23.18 -23.29
CA GLU A 307 2.49 -23.65 -22.16
C GLU A 307 2.51 -22.64 -21.00
N GLN A 308 1.78 -21.51 -21.07
CA GLN A 308 1.65 -20.52 -19.99
C GLN A 308 2.99 -19.99 -19.45
N ARG A 309 4.04 -19.98 -20.28
CA ARG A 309 5.35 -19.34 -20.01
C ARG A 309 5.25 -17.86 -20.33
N TRP A 310 4.58 -17.12 -19.45
CA TRP A 310 4.15 -15.75 -19.71
C TRP A 310 5.27 -14.76 -20.06
N ALA A 311 6.42 -14.85 -19.37
CA ALA A 311 7.58 -14.00 -19.63
C ALA A 311 8.15 -14.26 -21.04
N ASP A 312 8.27 -15.54 -21.41
CA ASP A 312 8.77 -15.94 -22.73
C ASP A 312 7.84 -15.50 -23.86
N ALA A 313 6.53 -15.69 -23.70
CA ALA A 313 5.54 -15.21 -24.66
C ALA A 313 5.64 -13.69 -24.84
N THR A 314 5.76 -12.94 -23.74
CA THR A 314 5.89 -11.46 -23.79
C THR A 314 7.18 -11.03 -24.49
N SER A 315 8.31 -11.66 -24.16
CA SER A 315 9.60 -11.36 -24.80
C SER A 315 9.55 -11.61 -26.30
N ARG A 316 8.98 -12.74 -26.73
CA ARG A 316 8.87 -13.08 -28.16
C ARG A 316 7.97 -12.12 -28.91
N LEU A 317 6.83 -11.72 -28.33
CA LEU A 317 5.96 -10.70 -28.94
C LEU A 317 6.66 -9.34 -29.11
N SER A 318 7.52 -8.95 -28.16
CA SER A 318 8.35 -7.75 -28.31
C SER A 318 9.34 -7.87 -29.47
N THR A 319 9.98 -9.03 -29.64
CA THR A 319 10.87 -9.30 -30.79
C THR A 319 10.11 -9.24 -32.12
N VAL A 320 8.91 -9.85 -32.18
CA VAL A 320 8.03 -9.79 -33.36
C VAL A 320 7.74 -8.32 -33.71
N ARG A 321 7.33 -7.51 -32.74
CA ARG A 321 7.05 -6.09 -32.96
C ARG A 321 8.25 -5.34 -33.53
N ALA A 322 9.45 -5.57 -32.99
CA ALA A 322 10.67 -4.94 -33.48
C ALA A 322 10.95 -5.32 -34.95
N LEU A 323 10.89 -6.61 -35.29
CA LEU A 323 11.08 -7.10 -36.66
C LEU A 323 10.07 -6.47 -37.62
N LEU A 324 8.79 -6.47 -37.27
CA LEU A 324 7.73 -5.90 -38.10
C LEU A 324 7.85 -4.38 -38.26
N ASN A 325 8.35 -3.66 -37.26
CA ASN A 325 8.63 -2.23 -37.38
C ASN A 325 9.79 -1.97 -38.35
N THR A 326 10.87 -2.74 -38.27
CA THR A 326 12.00 -2.64 -39.22
C THR A 326 11.54 -2.89 -40.67
N VAL A 327 10.65 -3.86 -40.89
CA VAL A 327 10.06 -4.11 -42.22
C VAL A 327 9.23 -2.91 -42.68
N ASP A 328 8.33 -2.41 -41.83
CA ASP A 328 7.45 -1.29 -42.15
C ASP A 328 8.22 -0.02 -42.52
N GLU A 329 9.28 0.28 -41.77
CA GLU A 329 10.19 1.40 -42.02
C GLU A 329 10.93 1.24 -43.36
N ALA A 330 11.53 0.07 -43.62
CA ALA A 330 12.27 -0.18 -44.85
C ALA A 330 11.38 -0.14 -46.10
N VAL A 331 10.18 -0.74 -46.02
CA VAL A 331 9.20 -0.74 -47.11
C VAL A 331 8.68 0.66 -47.39
N SER A 332 8.38 1.45 -46.34
CA SER A 332 7.92 2.83 -46.50
C SER A 332 9.02 3.72 -47.09
N ALA A 333 10.27 3.55 -46.64
CA ALA A 333 11.41 4.31 -47.14
C ALA A 333 11.63 4.17 -48.64
N ALA A 334 11.39 2.99 -49.22
CA ALA A 334 11.50 2.78 -50.66
C ALA A 334 10.42 3.56 -51.45
N GLY A 335 9.16 3.51 -50.99
CA GLY A 335 8.06 4.27 -51.60
C GLY A 335 8.27 5.77 -51.49
N ASP A 336 8.64 6.25 -50.30
CA ASP A 336 8.93 7.66 -50.04
C ASP A 336 10.11 8.16 -50.89
N ARG A 337 11.13 7.31 -51.10
CA ARG A 337 12.26 7.62 -51.98
C ARG A 337 11.78 7.90 -53.40
N LEU A 338 10.96 7.02 -53.99
CA LEU A 338 10.44 7.22 -55.34
C LEU A 338 9.59 8.50 -55.43
N GLN A 339 8.70 8.74 -54.46
CA GLN A 339 7.88 9.95 -54.45
C GLN A 339 8.72 11.23 -54.40
N ARG A 340 9.75 11.27 -53.53
CA ARG A 340 10.65 12.43 -53.41
C ARG A 340 11.47 12.65 -54.68
N LEU A 341 11.97 11.57 -55.28
CA LEU A 341 12.72 11.64 -56.53
C LEU A 341 11.84 12.10 -57.69
N ASP A 342 10.58 11.67 -57.74
CA ASP A 342 9.61 12.12 -58.74
C ASP A 342 9.28 13.62 -58.60
N ALA A 343 9.10 14.08 -57.37
CA ALA A 343 8.84 15.49 -57.10
C ALA A 343 10.02 16.38 -57.52
N VAL A 344 11.25 16.02 -57.14
CA VAL A 344 12.43 16.83 -57.45
C VAL A 344 12.82 16.75 -58.92
N ALA A 345 12.62 15.61 -59.58
CA ALA A 345 12.87 15.50 -61.02
C ALA A 345 11.88 16.33 -61.85
N LYS A 346 10.65 16.52 -61.34
CA LYS A 346 9.64 17.38 -61.98
C LYS A 346 9.98 18.87 -61.84
N ASP A 347 10.41 19.29 -60.66
CA ASP A 347 10.76 20.68 -60.38
C ASP A 347 11.87 20.78 -59.31
N PRO A 348 13.16 20.76 -59.72
CA PRO A 348 14.27 20.93 -58.79
C PRO A 348 14.31 22.34 -58.19
N GLN A 349 13.74 23.33 -58.89
CA GLN A 349 13.85 24.73 -58.52
C GLN A 349 13.15 25.03 -57.20
N GLN A 350 12.02 24.35 -56.94
CA GLN A 350 11.33 24.45 -55.66
C GLN A 350 12.26 24.13 -54.47
N GLU A 351 13.04 23.06 -54.58
CA GLU A 351 13.95 22.61 -53.52
C GLU A 351 15.19 23.54 -53.38
N ILE A 352 15.67 24.08 -54.51
CA ILE A 352 16.74 25.08 -54.54
C ILE A 352 16.29 26.35 -53.82
N GLU A 353 15.13 26.89 -54.17
CA GLU A 353 14.60 28.13 -53.61
C GLU A 353 14.32 28.01 -52.12
N ARG A 354 13.73 26.90 -51.70
CA ARG A 354 13.52 26.57 -50.28
C ARG A 354 14.83 26.57 -49.50
N THR A 355 15.87 25.95 -50.04
CA THR A 355 17.19 25.86 -49.40
C THR A 355 17.88 27.22 -49.35
N ARG A 356 17.86 27.97 -50.46
CA ARG A 356 18.35 29.36 -50.52
C ARG A 356 17.64 30.26 -49.53
N PHE A 357 16.33 30.09 -49.35
CA PHE A 357 15.56 30.88 -48.40
C PHE A 357 16.01 30.62 -46.96
N ALA A 358 16.16 29.35 -46.56
CA ALA A 358 16.63 29.00 -45.22
C ALA A 358 18.03 29.56 -44.92
N VAL A 359 18.96 29.46 -45.87
CA VAL A 359 20.31 30.01 -45.72
C VAL A 359 20.27 31.55 -45.62
N ARG A 360 19.52 32.23 -46.51
CA ARG A 360 19.38 33.69 -46.48
C ARG A 360 18.75 34.19 -45.19
N ASP A 361 17.76 33.48 -44.65
CA ASP A 361 17.12 33.83 -43.39
C ASP A 361 18.09 33.70 -42.21
N ALA A 362 18.87 32.60 -42.16
CA ALA A 362 19.94 32.42 -41.18
C ALA A 362 21.04 33.50 -41.30
N GLN A 363 21.47 33.84 -42.52
CA GLN A 363 22.44 34.92 -42.76
C GLN A 363 21.90 36.29 -42.30
N ARG A 364 20.63 36.58 -42.56
CA ARG A 364 19.98 37.81 -42.09
C ARG A 364 19.97 37.87 -40.56
N LEU A 365 19.69 36.75 -39.89
CA LEU A 365 19.72 36.69 -38.43
C LEU A 365 21.13 36.90 -37.86
N ALA A 366 22.15 36.29 -38.49
CA ALA A 366 23.56 36.43 -38.12
C ALA A 366 24.07 37.88 -38.27
N MET A 367 23.56 38.62 -39.26
CA MET A 367 23.88 40.03 -39.49
C MET A 367 23.06 41.00 -38.62
N ALA A 368 21.97 40.56 -37.99
CA ALA A 368 21.06 41.47 -37.29
C ALA A 368 21.76 42.20 -36.14
N GLY A 369 21.77 43.54 -36.20
CA GLY A 369 22.39 44.42 -35.21
C GLY A 369 23.92 44.52 -35.30
N ARG A 370 24.55 44.04 -36.39
CA ARG A 370 26.01 44.04 -36.57
C ARG A 370 26.41 44.52 -37.96
N HIS A 371 27.57 45.18 -38.06
CA HIS A 371 28.19 45.52 -39.36
C HIS A 371 29.10 44.41 -39.89
N THR A 372 29.62 43.55 -39.02
CA THR A 372 30.45 42.40 -39.38
C THR A 372 29.88 41.15 -38.70
N PRO A 373 29.57 40.07 -39.45
CA PRO A 373 29.03 38.86 -38.87
C PRO A 373 30.11 38.09 -38.10
N ASP A 374 29.71 37.41 -37.02
CA ASP A 374 30.61 36.55 -36.27
C ASP A 374 31.09 35.40 -37.17
N PRO A 375 32.41 35.18 -37.35
CA PRO A 375 32.94 34.11 -38.19
C PRO A 375 32.42 32.71 -37.85
N ARG A 376 32.02 32.46 -36.59
CA ARG A 376 31.45 31.18 -36.14
C ARG A 376 30.09 30.89 -36.78
N HIS A 377 29.32 31.93 -37.08
CA HIS A 377 28.01 31.84 -37.71
C HIS A 377 28.09 32.05 -39.22
N ALA A 378 28.98 32.94 -39.68
CA ALA A 378 29.13 33.28 -41.09
C ALA A 378 29.73 32.13 -41.91
N ARG A 379 30.85 31.54 -41.46
CA ARG A 379 31.58 30.52 -42.23
C ARG A 379 30.71 29.31 -42.59
N PRO A 380 29.96 28.68 -41.65
CA PRO A 380 29.10 27.56 -41.99
C PRO A 380 27.99 27.91 -43.00
N LEU A 381 27.52 29.17 -43.02
CA LEU A 381 26.49 29.64 -43.94
C LEU A 381 27.06 29.93 -45.34
N ASP A 382 28.26 30.50 -45.41
CA ASP A 382 28.96 30.72 -46.69
C ASP A 382 29.35 29.38 -47.34
N ASP A 383 29.88 28.45 -46.54
CA ASP A 383 30.14 27.07 -46.98
C ASP A 383 28.85 26.39 -47.46
N SER A 384 27.72 26.66 -46.79
CA SER A 384 26.41 26.14 -47.18
C SER A 384 25.93 26.67 -48.54
N VAL A 385 26.23 27.92 -48.89
CA VAL A 385 25.96 28.47 -50.24
C VAL A 385 26.80 27.72 -51.28
N ALA A 386 28.11 27.58 -51.05
CA ALA A 386 29.00 26.89 -51.98
C ALA A 386 28.67 25.39 -52.14
N ARG A 387 28.17 24.75 -51.07
CA ARG A 387 27.63 23.38 -51.09
C ARG A 387 26.37 23.29 -51.95
N LEU A 388 25.43 24.22 -51.79
CA LEU A 388 24.22 24.27 -52.60
C LEU A 388 24.54 24.50 -54.08
N ASP A 389 25.42 25.43 -54.41
CA ASP A 389 25.78 25.71 -55.81
C ASP A 389 26.44 24.49 -56.48
N ARG A 390 27.30 23.75 -55.76
CA ARG A 390 27.84 22.48 -56.24
C ARG A 390 26.77 21.41 -56.44
N ALA A 391 25.82 21.29 -55.52
CA ALA A 391 24.71 20.35 -55.65
C ALA A 391 23.84 20.66 -56.88
N VAL A 392 23.59 21.95 -57.16
CA VAL A 392 22.85 22.40 -58.35
C VAL A 392 23.62 22.11 -59.64
N ALA A 393 24.92 22.38 -59.68
CA ALA A 393 25.76 22.05 -60.83
C ALA A 393 25.79 20.53 -61.11
N GLY A 394 25.63 19.71 -60.06
CA GLY A 394 25.50 18.25 -60.18
C GLY A 394 24.19 17.76 -60.82
N LEU A 395 23.22 18.64 -61.09
CA LEU A 395 21.96 18.30 -61.75
C LEU A 395 22.05 18.25 -63.30
N GLU A 396 23.24 18.44 -63.87
CA GLU A 396 23.47 18.38 -65.31
C GLU A 396 23.58 16.93 -65.83
N GLY A 397 23.14 16.69 -67.07
CA GLY A 397 23.25 15.38 -67.74
C GLY A 397 21.94 14.58 -67.83
N ARG A 398 22.03 13.32 -68.30
CA ARG A 398 20.86 12.49 -68.67
C ARG A 398 20.12 11.87 -67.47
N HIS A 399 20.84 11.49 -66.42
CA HIS A 399 20.27 11.00 -65.15
C HIS A 399 21.09 11.54 -63.98
N PRO A 400 20.81 12.79 -63.56
CA PRO A 400 21.50 13.39 -62.44
C PRO A 400 21.28 12.63 -61.14
N ASP A 401 22.22 12.77 -60.20
CA ASP A 401 22.09 12.21 -58.86
C ASP A 401 21.18 13.09 -57.99
N TYR A 402 19.88 12.97 -58.24
CA TYR A 402 18.84 13.64 -57.47
C TYR A 402 18.85 13.25 -56.00
N TRP A 403 19.37 12.08 -55.64
CA TRP A 403 19.45 11.65 -54.26
C TRP A 403 20.56 12.37 -53.51
N HIS A 404 21.75 12.50 -54.11
CA HIS A 404 22.80 13.36 -53.59
C HIS A 404 22.33 14.81 -53.46
N PHE A 405 21.66 15.34 -54.49
CA PHE A 405 21.09 16.69 -54.43
C PHE A 405 20.13 16.87 -53.25
N LEU A 406 19.15 15.97 -53.08
CA LEU A 406 18.16 16.06 -51.98
C LEU A 406 18.77 15.88 -50.59
N THR A 407 19.77 15.03 -50.44
CA THR A 407 20.46 14.82 -49.16
C THR A 407 21.34 16.02 -48.81
N GLU A 408 21.99 16.62 -49.82
CA GLU A 408 22.82 17.78 -49.64
C GLU A 408 22.01 19.04 -49.33
N THR A 409 20.89 19.28 -50.02
CA THR A 409 20.01 20.42 -49.72
C THR A 409 19.42 20.34 -48.32
N GLU A 410 19.05 19.14 -47.86
CA GLU A 410 18.59 18.90 -46.50
C GLU A 410 19.71 19.16 -45.47
N ALA A 411 20.92 18.65 -45.71
CA ALA A 411 22.07 18.90 -44.83
C ALA A 411 22.45 20.38 -44.75
N VAL A 412 22.32 21.12 -45.86
CA VAL A 412 22.48 22.58 -45.89
C VAL A 412 21.43 23.26 -45.02
N ARG A 413 20.13 22.90 -45.14
CA ARG A 413 19.07 23.46 -44.28
C ARG A 413 19.29 23.16 -42.81
N GLN A 414 19.72 21.95 -42.46
CA GLN A 414 20.03 21.59 -41.07
C GLN A 414 21.22 22.39 -40.53
N THR A 415 22.20 22.70 -41.37
CA THR A 415 23.31 23.58 -40.98
C THR A 415 22.81 25.00 -40.71
N ALA A 416 21.97 25.56 -41.58
CA ALA A 416 21.34 26.85 -41.35
C ALA A 416 20.49 26.89 -40.07
N ALA A 417 19.69 25.83 -39.82
CA ALA A 417 18.87 25.71 -38.63
C ALA A 417 19.70 25.65 -37.33
N ARG A 418 20.82 24.92 -37.33
CA ARG A 418 21.76 24.88 -36.20
C ARG A 418 22.33 26.26 -35.89
N VAL A 419 22.84 26.96 -36.89
CA VAL A 419 23.34 28.34 -36.72
C VAL A 419 22.26 29.27 -36.15
N VAL A 420 21.01 29.14 -36.61
CA VAL A 420 19.88 29.90 -36.05
C VAL A 420 19.64 29.56 -34.57
N SER A 421 19.73 28.29 -34.18
CA SER A 421 19.63 27.86 -32.78
C SER A 421 20.75 28.47 -31.95
N ASP A 422 22.00 28.33 -32.39
CA ASP A 422 23.18 28.84 -31.69
C ASP A 422 23.09 30.36 -31.46
N ILE A 423 22.69 31.13 -32.48
CA ILE A 423 22.50 32.59 -32.34
C ILE A 423 21.40 32.92 -31.32
N ARG A 424 20.29 32.16 -31.33
CA ARG A 424 19.17 32.40 -30.40
C ARG A 424 19.56 32.05 -28.97
N GLU A 425 20.28 30.95 -28.78
CA GLU A 425 20.80 30.53 -27.47
C GLU A 425 21.80 31.55 -26.93
N GLU A 426 22.75 32.04 -27.74
CA GLU A 426 23.69 33.10 -27.34
C GLU A 426 22.98 34.40 -26.95
N ARG A 427 21.92 34.78 -27.68
CA ARG A 427 21.11 35.97 -27.34
C ARG A 427 20.24 35.77 -26.10
N GLY A 428 19.81 34.53 -25.83
CA GLY A 428 19.03 34.17 -24.65
C GLY A 428 19.88 33.98 -23.39
N ALA A 429 21.15 33.59 -23.52
CA ALA A 429 22.11 33.44 -22.42
C ALA A 429 22.85 34.74 -22.08
N GLY A 430 22.77 35.76 -22.95
CA GLY A 430 23.33 37.10 -22.75
C GLY A 430 22.34 38.14 -22.21
N ALA A 431 21.12 37.73 -21.85
CA ALA A 431 20.10 38.50 -21.14
C ALA A 431 19.93 37.90 -19.74
#